data_AF-A0A7L4PUC4-F1
#
_entry.id   AF-A0A7L4PUC4-F1
#
_cell.length_a   1.000
_cell.length_b   1.000
_cell.length_c   1.000
_cell.angle_alpha   90.00
_cell.angle_beta   90.00
_cell.angle_gamma   90.00
#
_symmetry.space_group_name_H-M   'P 1'
#
loop_
_entity.id
_entity.type
_entity.pdbx_description
1 polymer ?
#
loop_
_entity_poly.entity_id
_entity_poly.type
_entity_poly.pdbx_seq_one_letter_code
_entity_poly.pdbx_strand_id
1 'polypeptide(L)'
;MVPTIKLNLISGRTIQQGVSMEGGKEKPAYRDACGIIEIDPADFKKLGAWRNTNVRVTSEFGSVVVKAIEATQGPHPGLGWIPMGPWANQVINPNTYSTGMPTFKGVPVTVEVASGEEVLDSITLITRAVRGEL
;
A
#
# COMPACT_ATOMS: atom_id res chain seq x y z
N MET A 1 -20.79 -10.74 1.58
CA MET A 1 -19.42 -10.91 1.04
C MET A 1 -18.86 -9.51 0.86
N VAL A 2 -17.70 -9.20 1.43
CA VAL A 2 -17.08 -7.87 1.28
C VAL A 2 -16.65 -7.72 -0.18
N PRO A 3 -16.96 -6.61 -0.89
CA PRO A 3 -16.48 -6.41 -2.25
C PRO A 3 -14.94 -6.44 -2.29
N THR A 4 -14.40 -7.20 -3.24
CA THR A 4 -12.97 -7.26 -3.51
C THR A 4 -12.73 -6.80 -4.94
N ILE A 5 -11.77 -5.89 -5.13
CA ILE A 5 -11.37 -5.42 -6.46
C ILE A 5 -9.96 -5.90 -6.78
N LYS A 6 -9.65 -6.01 -8.07
CA LYS A 6 -8.29 -6.30 -8.56
C LYS A 6 -7.65 -5.03 -9.07
N LEU A 7 -6.43 -4.76 -8.65
CA LEU A 7 -5.63 -3.63 -9.11
C LEU A 7 -4.26 -4.09 -9.58
N ASN A 8 -3.67 -3.32 -10.48
CA ASN A 8 -2.25 -3.40 -10.80
C ASN A 8 -1.50 -2.42 -9.91
N LEU A 9 -0.70 -2.92 -8.97
CA LEU A 9 0.00 -2.09 -7.98
C LEU A 9 1.32 -1.58 -8.54
N ILE A 10 1.57 -0.29 -8.34
CA ILE A 10 2.87 0.34 -8.54
C ILE A 10 3.32 1.05 -7.27
N SER A 11 4.64 1.18 -7.10
CA SER A 11 5.22 1.99 -6.03
C SER A 11 6.17 3.06 -6.55
N GLY A 12 6.25 4.18 -5.82
CA GLY A 12 7.00 5.37 -6.22
C GLY A 12 7.35 6.30 -5.07
N ARG A 13 7.87 7.48 -5.38
CA ARG A 13 8.23 8.50 -4.39
C ARG A 13 7.19 9.62 -4.39
N THR A 14 7.03 10.27 -3.25
CA THR A 14 6.34 11.56 -3.13
C THR A 14 7.17 12.51 -2.30
N ILE A 15 6.87 13.80 -2.42
CA ILE A 15 7.49 14.85 -1.59
C ILE A 15 7.22 14.56 -0.11
N GLN A 16 5.99 14.20 0.27
CA GLN A 16 5.63 13.94 1.66
C GLN A 16 6.31 12.69 2.23
N GLN A 17 6.54 11.68 1.39
CA GLN A 17 7.38 10.54 1.77
C GLN A 17 8.82 10.96 2.09
N GLY A 18 9.42 11.84 1.29
CA GLY A 18 10.75 12.40 1.57
C GLY A 18 10.79 13.21 2.86
N VAL A 19 9.87 14.18 3.02
CA VAL A 19 9.81 15.04 4.21
C VAL A 19 9.62 14.23 5.50
N SER A 20 8.72 13.26 5.49
CA SER A 20 8.46 12.42 6.67
C SER A 20 9.61 11.46 6.99
N MET A 21 10.36 10.99 5.99
CA MET A 21 11.58 10.22 6.22
C MET A 21 12.64 11.01 6.96
N GLU A 22 12.91 12.25 6.52
CA GLU A 22 13.89 13.13 7.18
C GLU A 22 13.43 13.55 8.58
N GLY A 23 12.12 13.63 8.80
CA GLY A 23 11.53 13.89 10.11
C GLY A 23 11.70 12.75 11.12
N GLY A 24 11.96 11.53 10.66
CA GLY A 24 12.07 10.31 11.48
C GLY A 24 11.08 9.23 11.04
N LYS A 25 11.60 8.07 10.60
CA LYS A 25 10.79 6.95 10.07
C LYS A 25 9.93 6.27 11.11
N GLU A 26 10.29 6.37 12.39
CA GLU A 26 9.54 5.86 13.55
C GLU A 26 8.31 6.70 13.88
N LYS A 27 8.21 7.92 13.34
CA LYS A 27 7.14 8.86 13.68
C LYS A 27 5.86 8.56 12.92
N PRO A 28 4.68 8.88 13.49
CA PRO A 28 3.39 8.71 12.82
C PRO A 28 3.31 9.39 11.45
N ALA A 29 4.00 10.53 11.27
CA ALA A 29 4.05 11.24 10.00
C ALA A 29 4.56 10.38 8.83
N TYR A 30 5.48 9.44 9.07
CA TYR A 30 5.96 8.54 8.03
C TYR A 30 4.92 7.47 7.66
N ARG A 31 4.20 6.95 8.66
CA ARG A 31 3.03 6.07 8.42
C ARG A 31 1.95 6.80 7.66
N ASP A 32 1.61 8.02 8.05
CA ASP A 32 0.53 8.75 7.41
C ASP A 32 0.88 9.15 5.96
N ALA A 33 2.18 9.34 5.65
CA ALA A 33 2.66 9.63 4.31
C ALA A 33 2.85 8.39 3.42
N CYS A 34 3.18 7.22 4.00
CA CYS A 34 3.59 6.03 3.24
C CYS A 34 2.66 4.82 3.38
N GLY A 35 1.89 4.75 4.47
CA GLY A 35 0.91 3.71 4.78
C GLY A 35 -0.46 3.98 4.12
N ILE A 36 -0.44 4.47 2.89
CA ILE A 36 -1.61 4.83 2.09
C ILE A 36 -1.61 4.06 0.77
N ILE A 37 -2.79 3.91 0.16
CA ILE A 37 -2.93 3.53 -1.24
C ILE A 37 -3.79 4.57 -1.96
N GLU A 38 -3.26 5.13 -3.04
CA GLU A 38 -4.01 5.95 -3.99
C GLU A 38 -4.72 5.04 -4.99
N ILE A 39 -6.04 5.19 -5.10
CA ILE A 39 -6.87 4.47 -6.07
C ILE A 39 -7.86 5.42 -6.76
N ASP A 40 -8.29 5.04 -7.97
CA ASP A 40 -9.22 5.83 -8.78
C ASP A 40 -10.62 5.94 -8.14
N PRO A 41 -11.34 7.06 -8.31
CA PRO A 41 -12.72 7.19 -7.85
C PRO A 41 -13.67 6.09 -8.34
N ALA A 42 -13.47 5.57 -9.55
CA ALA A 42 -14.24 4.44 -10.08
C ALA A 42 -14.00 3.15 -9.30
N ASP A 43 -12.79 2.95 -8.79
CA ASP A 43 -12.43 1.77 -8.00
C ASP A 43 -12.92 1.87 -6.55
N PHE A 44 -12.96 3.07 -5.96
CA PHE A 44 -13.69 3.31 -4.71
C PHE A 44 -15.16 2.88 -4.80
N LYS A 45 -15.82 3.24 -5.91
CA LYS A 45 -17.23 2.86 -6.15
C LYS A 45 -17.40 1.34 -6.25
N LYS A 46 -16.49 0.64 -6.95
CA LYS A 46 -16.50 -0.84 -7.04
C LYS A 46 -16.25 -1.50 -5.69
N LEU A 47 -15.33 -0.93 -4.89
CA LEU A 47 -15.00 -1.40 -3.55
C LEU A 47 -16.14 -1.15 -2.55
N GLY A 48 -17.03 -0.19 -2.83
CA GLY A 48 -18.07 0.25 -1.90
C GLY A 48 -17.50 0.93 -0.66
N ALA A 49 -16.30 1.52 -0.77
CA ALA A 49 -15.60 2.15 0.34
C ALA A 49 -15.67 3.68 0.26
N TRP A 50 -15.66 4.32 1.43
CA TRP A 50 -15.47 5.75 1.53
C TRP A 50 -13.98 6.10 1.49
N ARG A 51 -13.66 7.33 1.08
CA ARG A 51 -12.29 7.86 1.18
C ARG A 51 -11.79 7.79 2.62
N ASN A 52 -10.49 7.58 2.79
CA ASN A 52 -9.82 7.39 4.09
C ASN A 52 -10.22 6.11 4.86
N THR A 53 -10.90 5.18 4.19
CA THR A 53 -11.20 3.86 4.77
C THR A 53 -9.95 2.98 4.69
N ASN A 54 -9.65 2.25 5.75
CA ASN A 54 -8.56 1.27 5.72
C ASN A 54 -8.95 0.09 4.83
N VAL A 55 -7.99 -0.37 4.04
CA VAL A 55 -8.14 -1.48 3.11
C VAL A 55 -6.99 -2.44 3.31
N ARG A 56 -7.28 -3.74 3.16
CA ARG A 56 -6.24 -4.75 3.06
C ARG A 56 -5.89 -4.93 1.59
N VAL A 57 -4.59 -4.86 1.31
CA VAL A 57 -4.01 -5.09 -0.01
C VAL A 57 -3.28 -6.42 0.07
N THR A 58 -3.62 -7.35 -0.81
CA THR A 58 -3.05 -8.70 -0.80
C THR A 58 -2.48 -9.04 -2.17
N SER A 59 -1.29 -9.61 -2.18
CA SER A 59 -0.62 -10.18 -3.35
C SER A 59 -0.30 -11.65 -3.08
N GLU A 60 0.31 -12.35 -4.04
CA GLU A 60 0.89 -13.67 -3.81
C GLU A 60 2.03 -13.65 -2.77
N PHE A 61 2.65 -12.48 -2.54
CA PHE A 61 3.87 -12.34 -1.74
C PHE A 61 3.60 -11.92 -0.29
N GLY A 62 2.36 -11.56 0.04
CA GLY A 62 1.99 -11.09 1.36
C GLY A 62 0.78 -10.16 1.34
N SER A 63 0.48 -9.57 2.51
CA SER A 63 -0.65 -8.70 2.73
C SER A 63 -0.30 -7.53 3.63
N VAL A 64 -0.98 -6.39 3.45
CA VAL A 64 -0.79 -5.20 4.29
C VAL A 64 -2.08 -4.40 4.39
N VAL A 65 -2.33 -3.82 5.56
CA VAL A 65 -3.40 -2.84 5.75
C VAL A 65 -2.84 -1.43 5.57
N VAL A 66 -3.47 -0.67 4.68
CA VAL A 66 -3.14 0.72 4.36
C VAL A 66 -4.40 1.56 4.26
N LYS A 67 -4.26 2.88 4.34
CA LYS A 67 -5.39 3.80 4.21
C LYS A 67 -5.67 4.13 2.74
N ALA A 68 -6.87 3.84 2.25
CA ALA A 68 -7.25 4.18 0.88
C ALA A 68 -7.57 5.67 0.76
N ILE A 69 -6.89 6.37 -0.14
CA ILE A 69 -7.13 7.76 -0.49
C ILE A 69 -7.43 7.89 -1.99
N GLU A 70 -8.10 8.97 -2.37
CA GLU A 70 -8.33 9.27 -3.78
C GLU A 70 -7.01 9.59 -4.47
N ALA A 71 -6.81 8.98 -5.65
CA ALA A 71 -5.64 9.27 -6.47
C ALA A 71 -5.57 10.75 -6.82
N THR A 72 -4.39 11.33 -6.65
CA THR A 72 -4.11 12.75 -6.92
C THR A 72 -3.75 13.02 -8.37
N GLN A 73 -3.44 11.96 -9.13
CA GLN A 73 -3.05 11.98 -10.53
C GLN A 73 -3.95 11.02 -11.32
N GLY A 74 -4.29 11.38 -12.56
CA GLY A 74 -5.15 10.57 -13.41
C GLY A 74 -6.62 11.00 -13.39
N PRO A 75 -7.44 10.31 -14.20
CA PRO A 75 -7.97 8.99 -13.81
C PRO A 75 -7.16 7.81 -14.36
N HIS A 76 -7.02 6.77 -13.54
CA HIS A 76 -6.35 5.50 -13.87
C HIS A 76 -7.08 4.28 -13.25
N PRO A 77 -8.30 3.95 -13.71
CA PRO A 77 -9.03 2.80 -13.18
C PRO A 77 -8.24 1.49 -13.31
N GLY A 78 -8.25 0.68 -12.25
CA GLY A 78 -7.51 -0.58 -12.17
C GLY A 78 -6.05 -0.42 -11.75
N LEU A 79 -5.57 0.79 -11.46
CA LEU A 79 -4.23 1.07 -10.95
C LEU A 79 -4.30 1.40 -9.45
N GLY A 80 -3.43 0.77 -8.66
CA GLY A 80 -3.17 1.17 -7.28
C GLY A 80 -1.76 1.74 -7.15
N TRP A 81 -1.57 2.77 -6.34
CA TRP A 81 -0.25 3.33 -6.07
C TRP A 81 0.00 3.44 -4.57
N ILE A 82 1.11 2.85 -4.09
CA ILE A 82 1.55 2.97 -2.69
C ILE A 82 2.93 3.65 -2.69
N PRO A 83 3.16 4.68 -1.86
CA PRO A 83 4.49 5.24 -1.65
C PRO A 83 5.49 4.15 -1.26
N MET A 84 6.70 4.20 -1.81
CA MET A 84 7.72 3.22 -1.49
C MET A 84 8.02 3.26 0.01
N GLY A 85 8.13 2.08 0.62
CA GLY A 85 8.34 1.95 2.04
C GLY A 85 7.95 0.56 2.55
N PRO A 86 8.00 0.34 3.87
CA PRO A 86 7.72 -0.95 4.48
C PRO A 86 6.35 -1.53 4.10
N TRP A 87 5.33 -0.68 3.95
CA TRP A 87 3.98 -1.10 3.56
C TRP A 87 3.93 -1.66 2.14
N ALA A 88 4.43 -0.93 1.15
CA ALA A 88 4.51 -1.44 -0.22
C ALA A 88 5.28 -2.76 -0.29
N ASN A 89 6.40 -2.86 0.42
CA ASN A 89 7.28 -4.02 0.37
C ASN A 89 6.64 -5.32 0.87
N GLN A 90 5.53 -5.26 1.63
CA GLN A 90 4.81 -6.46 2.06
C GLN A 90 4.08 -7.18 0.91
N VAL A 91 3.85 -6.49 -0.21
CA VAL A 91 3.02 -6.98 -1.32
C VAL A 91 3.72 -6.94 -2.67
N ILE A 92 5.00 -6.56 -2.71
CA ILE A 92 5.79 -6.48 -3.94
C ILE A 92 6.40 -7.84 -4.28
N ASN A 93 6.48 -8.16 -5.57
CA ASN A 93 7.19 -9.35 -6.05
C ASN A 93 8.71 -9.22 -5.78
N PRO A 94 9.30 -10.07 -4.93
CA PRO A 94 10.71 -10.00 -4.57
C PRO A 94 11.63 -10.56 -5.67
N ASN A 95 11.08 -11.20 -6.70
CA ASN A 95 11.86 -11.75 -7.80
C ASN A 95 12.61 -10.63 -8.53
N THR A 96 13.92 -10.79 -8.63
CA THR A 96 14.83 -9.83 -9.25
C THR A 96 15.19 -10.19 -10.68
N TYR A 97 14.77 -11.36 -11.18
CA TYR A 97 15.14 -11.89 -12.50
C TYR A 97 16.65 -11.87 -12.74
N SER A 98 17.45 -12.12 -11.69
CA SER A 98 18.92 -12.07 -11.72
C SER A 98 19.52 -10.71 -12.07
N THR A 99 18.76 -9.61 -11.88
CA THR A 99 19.22 -8.23 -12.12
C THR A 99 19.55 -7.46 -10.84
N GLY A 100 19.25 -8.03 -9.67
CA GLY A 100 19.42 -7.37 -8.37
C GLY A 100 18.31 -6.40 -7.97
N MET A 101 17.32 -6.14 -8.84
CA MET A 101 16.20 -5.23 -8.57
C MET A 101 14.85 -5.96 -8.56
N PRO A 102 14.09 -5.93 -7.44
CA PRO A 102 12.73 -6.47 -7.39
C PRO A 102 11.73 -5.77 -8.33
N THR A 103 10.59 -6.40 -8.54
CA THR A 103 9.53 -5.89 -9.43
C THR A 103 8.59 -4.95 -8.67
N PHE A 104 9.03 -3.71 -8.47
CA PHE A 104 8.31 -2.68 -7.72
C PHE A 104 7.05 -2.10 -8.41
N LYS A 105 6.81 -2.47 -9.67
CA LYS A 105 5.73 -1.93 -10.50
C LYS A 105 5.08 -3.04 -11.30
N GLY A 106 3.76 -3.02 -11.38
CA GLY A 106 3.00 -3.99 -12.15
C GLY A 106 2.68 -5.26 -11.37
N VAL A 107 2.54 -5.15 -10.04
CA VAL A 107 2.24 -6.31 -9.19
C VAL A 107 0.73 -6.48 -9.07
N PRO A 108 0.12 -7.58 -9.53
CA PRO A 108 -1.31 -7.81 -9.35
C PRO A 108 -1.66 -7.96 -7.87
N VAL A 109 -2.67 -7.21 -7.42
CA VAL A 109 -3.16 -7.27 -6.04
C VAL A 109 -4.68 -7.34 -5.99
N THR A 110 -5.21 -7.90 -4.91
CA THR A 110 -6.60 -7.72 -4.49
C THR A 110 -6.69 -6.68 -3.39
N VAL A 111 -7.78 -5.92 -3.37
CA VAL A 111 -8.08 -4.94 -2.34
C VAL A 111 -9.49 -5.15 -1.80
N GLU A 112 -9.61 -5.20 -0.47
CA GLU A 112 -10.88 -5.30 0.24
C GLU A 112 -10.94 -4.36 1.44
N VAL A 113 -12.15 -3.99 1.87
CA VAL A 113 -12.36 -3.11 3.03
C VAL A 113 -11.91 -3.79 4.32
N ALA A 114 -11.14 -3.06 5.13
CA ALA A 114 -10.55 -3.49 6.39
C ALA A 114 -10.75 -2.42 7.47
N SER A 115 -11.95 -1.84 7.57
CA SER A 115 -12.24 -0.69 8.46
C SER A 115 -12.03 -0.98 9.95
N GLY A 116 -12.00 -2.24 10.37
CA GLY A 116 -11.72 -2.66 11.75
C GLY A 116 -10.23 -2.92 12.03
N GLU A 117 -9.36 -2.78 11.04
CA GLU A 117 -7.93 -3.06 11.18
C GLU A 117 -7.12 -1.78 11.14
N GLU A 118 -6.00 -1.78 11.88
CA GLU A 118 -5.12 -0.65 11.98
C GLU A 118 -4.01 -0.69 10.90
N VAL A 119 -3.67 0.48 10.37
CA VAL A 119 -2.42 0.66 9.63
C VAL A 119 -1.27 0.70 10.65
N LEU A 120 -0.46 -0.37 10.68
CA LEU A 120 0.69 -0.47 11.58
C LEU A 120 1.69 0.66 11.33
N ASP A 121 2.36 1.11 12.39
CA ASP A 121 3.54 1.97 12.28
C ASP A 121 4.72 1.20 11.66
N SER A 122 5.73 1.94 11.19
CA SER A 122 6.85 1.38 10.44
C SER A 122 7.67 0.36 11.25
N ILE A 123 7.90 0.62 12.54
CA ILE A 123 8.74 -0.22 13.40
C ILE A 123 8.00 -1.52 13.72
N THR A 124 6.73 -1.42 14.09
CA THR A 124 5.88 -2.59 14.36
C THR A 124 5.74 -3.45 13.11
N LEU A 125 5.46 -2.84 11.95
CA LEU A 125 5.31 -3.57 10.69
C LEU A 125 6.59 -4.34 10.32
N ILE A 126 7.75 -3.68 10.35
CA ILE A 126 9.03 -4.32 10.03
C ILE A 126 9.36 -5.43 11.04
N THR A 127 9.14 -5.17 12.33
CA THR A 127 9.44 -6.14 13.39
C THR A 127 8.60 -7.41 13.22
N ARG A 128 7.30 -7.27 12.96
CA ARG A 128 6.41 -8.42 12.70
C ARG A 128 6.79 -9.15 11.41
N ALA A 129 7.08 -8.42 10.34
CA ALA A 129 7.49 -9.01 9.05
C ALA A 129 8.74 -9.88 9.19
N VAL A 130 9.78 -9.37 9.87
CA VAL A 130 11.05 -10.09 10.08
C VAL A 130 10.87 -11.31 10.99
N ARG A 131 9.89 -11.29 11.89
CA ARG A 131 9.56 -12.40 12.79
C ARG A 131 8.58 -13.42 12.21
N GLY A 132 7.98 -13.15 11.04
CA GLY A 132 6.95 -14.00 10.45
C GLY A 132 5.60 -13.93 11.17
N GLU A 133 5.27 -12.77 11.73
CA GLU A 133 4.06 -12.52 12.53
C GLU A 133 2.97 -11.75 11.75
N LEU A 134 3.04 -11.71 10.42
CA LEU A 134 2.08 -11.04 9.52
C LEU A 134 1.19 -12.01 8.77
#